data_AF-A0A3M1EPC5-F1
#
_entry.id   AF-A0A3M1EPC5-F1
#
_cell.length_a   1.000
_cell.length_b   1.000
_cell.length_c   1.000
_cell.angle_alpha   90.00
_cell.angle_beta   90.00
_cell.angle_gamma   90.00
#
_symmetry.space_group_name_H-M   'P 1'
#
loop_
_entity.id
_entity.type
_entity.pdbx_description
1 polymer ?
#
loop_
_entity_poly.entity_id
_entity_poly.type
_entity_poly.pdbx_seq_one_letter_code
_entity_poly.pdbx_strand_id
1 'polypeptide(L)' 'PTPVVHDGQVTVAQIMRATVSADHRVVDGAEVARFLAELKRVLENPMSLLV' A
#
# COMPACT_ATOMS: atom_id res chain seq x y z
N PRO A 1 2.88 -10.69 -13.76
CA PRO A 1 2.02 -11.43 -12.83
C PRO A 1 2.85 -12.18 -11.79
N THR A 2 2.54 -12.01 -10.50
CA THR A 2 3.27 -12.56 -9.37
C THR A 2 2.34 -13.46 -8.56
N PRO A 3 2.77 -14.67 -8.14
CA PRO A 3 1.97 -15.50 -7.24
C PRO A 3 1.94 -14.86 -5.84
N VAL A 4 0.75 -14.72 -5.28
CA VAL A 4 0.51 -14.17 -3.94
C VAL A 4 -0.51 -15.02 -3.18
N VAL A 5 -0.48 -14.96 -1.86
CA VAL A 5 -1.52 -15.58 -1.03
C VAL A 5 -2.62 -14.55 -0.80
N HIS A 6 -3.84 -14.87 -1.21
CA HIS A 6 -5.04 -14.08 -0.98
C HIS A 6 -6.10 -15.00 -0.37
N ASP A 7 -6.64 -14.63 0.80
CA ASP A 7 -7.62 -15.43 1.56
C ASP A 7 -7.25 -16.91 1.72
N GLY A 8 -5.96 -17.18 1.99
CA GLY A 8 -5.43 -18.53 2.20
C GLY A 8 -5.19 -19.35 0.92
N GLN A 9 -5.43 -18.77 -0.27
CA GLN A 9 -5.21 -19.42 -1.56
C GLN A 9 -4.10 -18.73 -2.34
N VAL A 10 -3.35 -19.50 -3.15
CA VAL A 10 -2.35 -18.93 -4.06
C VAL A 10 -3.06 -18.44 -5.32
N THR A 11 -2.99 -17.14 -5.59
CA THR A 11 -3.56 -16.50 -6.78
C THR A 11 -2.49 -15.72 -7.53
N VAL A 12 -2.75 -15.40 -8.80
CA VAL A 12 -1.86 -14.56 -9.61
C VAL A 12 -2.37 -13.12 -9.60
N ALA A 13 -1.51 -12.18 -9.20
CA ALA A 13 -1.86 -10.76 -9.14
C ALA A 13 -0.83 -9.87 -9.87
N GLN A 14 -1.23 -8.65 -10.22
CA GLN A 14 -0.29 -7.61 -10.64
C GLN A 14 0.20 -6.87 -9.40
N ILE A 15 1.51 -6.85 -9.19
CA ILE A 15 2.12 -6.29 -7.99
C ILE A 15 2.96 -5.07 -8.37
N MET A 16 2.73 -3.97 -7.67
CA MET A 16 3.51 -2.74 -7.80
C MET A 16 4.40 -2.57 -6.56
N ARG A 17 5.64 -2.13 -6.79
CA ARG A 17 6.52 -1.63 -5.72
C ARG A 17 6.39 -0.12 -5.64
N ALA A 18 6.15 0.40 -4.43
CA ALA A 18 6.11 1.83 -4.16
C ALA A 18 7.17 2.18 -3.12
N THR A 19 7.83 3.32 -3.30
CA THR A 19 8.83 3.86 -2.38
C THR A 19 8.45 5.31 -2.07
N VAL A 20 8.60 5.70 -0.81
CA VAL A 20 8.42 7.08 -0.35
C VAL A 20 9.72 7.58 0.25
N SER A 21 10.10 8.80 -0.12
CA SER A 21 11.19 9.54 0.49
C SER A 21 10.59 10.66 1.32
N ALA A 22 11.05 10.83 2.56
CA ALA A 22 10.51 11.82 3.48
C ALA A 22 11.61 12.50 4.29
N ASP A 23 11.37 13.74 4.72
CA ASP A 23 12.26 14.46 5.63
C ASP A 23 11.99 14.02 7.07
N HIS A 24 12.92 13.26 7.65
CA HIS A 24 12.76 12.67 8.99
C HIS A 24 12.76 13.72 10.12
N ARG A 25 13.12 14.97 9.83
CA ARG A 25 13.00 16.05 10.82
C ARG A 25 11.55 16.49 11.02
N VAL A 26 10.70 16.21 10.03
CA VAL A 26 9.28 16.64 9.99
C VAL A 26 8.35 15.48 10.30
N VAL A 27 8.64 14.30 9.74
CA VAL A 27 7.81 13.09 9.91
C VAL A 27 8.65 11.95 10.47
N ASP A 28 8.01 11.06 11.22
CA ASP A 28 8.66 9.84 11.71
C ASP A 28 8.34 8.62 10.83
N GLY A 29 9.05 7.52 11.07
CA GLY A 29 8.85 6.28 10.31
C GLY A 29 7.45 5.67 10.47
N ALA A 30 6.79 5.86 11.61
CA ALA A 30 5.46 5.33 11.86
C ALA A 30 4.40 6.09 11.05
N GLU A 31 4.53 7.41 10.92
CA GLU A 31 3.69 8.25 10.08
C GLU A 31 3.84 7.88 8.59
N VAL A 32 5.07 7.73 8.11
CA VAL A 32 5.35 7.30 6.74
C VAL A 32 4.77 5.90 6.46
N ALA A 33 4.89 4.97 7.41
CA ALA A 33 4.31 3.64 7.29
C ALA A 33 2.77 3.67 7.20
N ARG A 34 2.11 4.50 8.04
CA ARG A 34 0.66 4.71 7.97
C ARG A 34 0.24 5.31 6.63
N PHE A 35 0.98 6.28 6.13
CA PHE A 35 0.72 6.89 4.83
C PHE A 35 0.79 5.85 3.69
N LEU A 36 1.84 5.03 3.62
CA LEU A 36 1.96 4.00 2.60
C LEU A 36 0.87 2.92 2.70
N ALA A 37 0.48 2.55 3.93
CA ALA A 37 -0.61 1.59 4.14
C ALA A 37 -1.94 2.15 3.63
N GLU A 38 -2.21 3.43 3.89
CA GLU A 38 -3.43 4.09 3.40
C GLU A 38 -3.41 4.27 1.88
N LEU A 39 -2.27 4.67 1.32
CA LEU A 39 -2.08 4.75 -0.13
C LEU A 39 -2.34 3.39 -0.79
N LYS A 40 -1.79 2.30 -0.23
CA LYS A 40 -2.07 0.93 -0.69
C LYS A 40 -3.57 0.63 -0.65
N ARG A 41 -4.24 0.91 0.48
CA ARG A 41 -5.67 0.63 0.68
C ARG A 41 -6.53 1.33 -0.39
N VAL A 42 -6.23 2.61 -0.65
CA VAL A 42 -6.92 3.43 -1.65
C VAL A 42 -6.67 2.91 -3.06
N LEU A 43 -5.43 2.58 -3.42
CA LEU A 43 -5.10 2.06 -4.75
C LEU A 43 -5.72 0.69 -5.01
N GLU A 44 -5.81 -0.17 -3.99
CA GLU A 44 -6.48 -1.47 -4.08
C GLU A 44 -8.01 -1.35 -4.06
N ASN A 45 -8.57 -0.28 -3.48
CA ASN A 45 -10.01 -0.01 -3.40
C ASN A 45 -10.35 1.47 -3.71
N PRO A 46 -10.30 1.92 -4.97
CA PRO A 46 -10.40 3.34 -5.34
C PRO A 46 -11.72 4.01 -4.92
N MET A 47 -12.81 3.25 -4.86
CA MET A 47 -14.12 3.75 -4.43
C MET A 47 -14.13 4.26 -2.99
N SER A 48 -13.17 3.85 -2.17
CA SER A 48 -13.04 4.32 -0.79
C SER A 48 -12.61 5.78 -0.65
N LEU A 49 -12.27 6.46 -1.76
CA LEU A 49 -12.06 7.92 -1.79
C LEU A 49 -13.35 8.73 -1.95
N LEU A 50 -14.45 8.11 -2.37
CA LEU A 50 -15.69 8.79 -2.76
C LEU A 50 -16.74 8.88 -1.64
N VAL A 51 -16.40 8.44 -0.43
CA VAL A 51 -17.34 8.33 0.71
C VAL A 51 -16.80 9.11 1.89
#